data_AF-A0A2P5I4I2-F1
#
_entry.id   AF-A0A2P5I4I2-F1
#
_cell.length_a   1.000
_cell.length_b   1.000
_cell.length_c   1.000
_cell.angle_alpha   90.00
_cell.angle_beta   90.00
_cell.angle_gamma   90.00
#
_symmetry.space_group_name_H-M   'P 1'
#
loop_
_entity.id
_entity.type
_entity.pdbx_description
1 polymer ?
#
loop_
_entity_poly.entity_id
_entity_poly.type
_entity_poly.pdbx_seq_one_letter_code
_entity_poly.pdbx_strand_id
1 'polypeptide(L)'
;MVRLTADLIQNSLSYLNPLKERELDLRGHRIPTIENLGVAGPQDAIDFTDNDIQVLGNFPLSPRIQTLLLARNRVATILPTLPNAIPNLKNLVLASNQLAELSDLDVLGKFVRLTHLVLADNPVTRKEYYRYWVVWRCPTVRFLDYQKVKQAEREKATELFGTAEEPTELASKIKGIKSQTFTVSTTNGEATGGSKMKRLKLTDKERQRLQERIKKASSLEEIIRLEKELEEGRLPAGIMADDAMEE
;
A
#
# COMPACT_ATOMS: atom_id res chain seq x y z
N MET A 1 -20.13 3.62 -8.96
CA MET A 1 -19.00 2.86 -8.39
C MET A 1 -19.55 1.47 -8.13
N VAL A 2 -19.05 0.45 -8.83
CA VAL A 2 -19.55 -0.94 -8.68
C VAL A 2 -18.66 -1.64 -7.68
N ARG A 3 -19.26 -2.30 -6.69
CA ARG A 3 -18.53 -3.08 -5.69
C ARG A 3 -18.15 -4.44 -6.29
N LEU A 4 -16.97 -4.96 -5.96
CA LEU A 4 -16.57 -6.32 -6.39
C LEU A 4 -17.29 -7.36 -5.52
N THR A 5 -18.52 -7.69 -5.88
CA THR A 5 -19.35 -8.67 -5.14
C THR A 5 -19.05 -10.11 -5.58
N ALA A 6 -19.46 -11.07 -4.76
CA ALA A 6 -19.39 -12.49 -5.11
C ALA A 6 -20.20 -12.79 -6.38
N ASP A 7 -21.39 -12.21 -6.50
CA ASP A 7 -22.26 -12.37 -7.68
C ASP A 7 -21.60 -11.82 -8.95
N LEU A 8 -20.91 -10.67 -8.87
CA LEU A 8 -20.18 -10.13 -10.02
C LEU A 8 -19.11 -11.13 -10.48
N ILE A 9 -18.32 -11.66 -9.55
CA ILE A 9 -17.26 -12.62 -9.86
C ILE A 9 -17.81 -13.90 -10.50
N GLN A 10 -18.91 -14.44 -9.97
CA GLN A 10 -19.51 -15.68 -10.48
C GLN A 10 -20.13 -15.51 -11.87
N ASN A 11 -20.67 -14.33 -12.16
CA ASN A 11 -21.26 -14.01 -13.46
C ASN A 11 -20.24 -13.46 -14.48
N SER A 12 -19.00 -13.24 -14.05
CA SER A 12 -17.92 -12.77 -14.93
C SER A 12 -17.37 -13.89 -15.80
N LEU A 13 -16.84 -13.52 -16.96
CA LEU A 13 -16.31 -14.50 -17.90
C LEU A 13 -15.07 -15.18 -17.31
N SER A 14 -15.07 -16.51 -17.28
CA SER A 14 -13.88 -17.31 -16.99
C SER A 14 -13.61 -18.26 -18.13
N TYR A 15 -12.44 -18.13 -18.75
CA TYR A 15 -12.10 -18.81 -19.99
C TYR A 15 -10.60 -19.13 -20.05
N LEU A 16 -10.20 -19.92 -21.05
CA LEU A 16 -8.79 -20.18 -21.30
C LEU A 16 -8.24 -19.11 -22.24
N ASN A 17 -7.29 -18.31 -21.78
CA ASN A 17 -6.69 -17.25 -22.59
C ASN A 17 -5.69 -17.84 -23.63
N PRO A 18 -5.15 -17.03 -24.56
CA PRO A 18 -4.22 -17.49 -25.59
C PRO A 18 -2.92 -18.13 -25.07
N LEU A 19 -2.55 -17.86 -23.81
CA LEU A 19 -1.40 -18.48 -23.13
C LEU A 19 -1.77 -19.79 -22.42
N LYS A 20 -3.00 -20.27 -22.59
CA LYS A 20 -3.56 -21.46 -21.93
C LYS A 20 -3.67 -21.30 -20.41
N GLU A 21 -3.76 -20.07 -19.92
CA GLU A 21 -4.05 -19.77 -18.52
C GLU A 21 -5.56 -19.65 -18.33
N ARG A 22 -6.10 -20.18 -17.23
CA ARG A 22 -7.49 -19.88 -16.87
C ARG A 22 -7.57 -18.45 -16.37
N GLU A 23 -8.26 -17.60 -17.11
CA GLU A 23 -8.38 -16.17 -16.85
C GLU A 23 -9.78 -15.83 -16.38
N LEU A 24 -9.86 -14.97 -15.36
CA LEU A 24 -11.08 -14.30 -14.94
C LEU A 24 -11.07 -12.85 -15.46
N ASP A 25 -12.06 -12.51 -16.28
CA ASP A 25 -12.22 -11.17 -16.85
C ASP A 25 -13.08 -10.30 -15.93
N LEU A 26 -12.48 -9.27 -15.34
CA LEU A 26 -13.14 -8.26 -14.52
C LEU A 26 -12.95 -6.85 -15.11
N ARG A 27 -12.80 -6.74 -16.43
CA ARG A 27 -12.54 -5.47 -17.10
C ARG A 27 -13.71 -4.50 -17.05
N GLY A 28 -13.41 -3.20 -16.96
CA GLY A 28 -14.39 -2.15 -17.26
C GLY A 28 -15.54 -1.98 -16.25
N HIS A 29 -15.46 -2.61 -15.08
CA HIS A 29 -16.54 -2.58 -14.09
C HIS A 29 -16.51 -1.36 -13.16
N ARG A 30 -15.49 -0.50 -13.23
CA ARG A 30 -15.28 0.62 -12.29
C ARG A 30 -15.18 0.13 -10.83
N ILE A 31 -14.49 -1.00 -10.64
CA ILE A 31 -14.22 -1.61 -9.34
C ILE A 31 -13.23 -0.70 -8.59
N PRO A 32 -13.55 -0.24 -7.37
CA PRO A 32 -12.67 0.64 -6.61
C PRO A 32 -11.69 -0.09 -5.68
N THR A 33 -12.08 -1.31 -5.26
CA THR A 33 -11.39 -2.07 -4.23
C THR A 33 -11.47 -3.55 -4.58
N ILE A 34 -10.34 -4.25 -4.46
CA ILE A 34 -10.27 -5.71 -4.57
C ILE A 34 -10.81 -6.30 -3.26
N GLU A 35 -11.81 -7.18 -3.37
CA GLU A 35 -12.42 -7.91 -2.26
C GLU A 35 -13.15 -9.14 -2.80
N ASN A 36 -13.61 -10.03 -1.91
CA ASN A 36 -14.43 -11.21 -2.24
C ASN A 36 -13.82 -12.22 -3.23
N LEU A 37 -12.52 -12.15 -3.51
CA LEU A 37 -11.83 -13.08 -4.42
C LEU A 37 -11.81 -14.55 -3.93
N GLY A 38 -12.27 -14.83 -2.71
CA GLY A 38 -12.43 -16.21 -2.22
C GLY A 38 -13.40 -17.05 -3.06
N VAL A 39 -14.34 -16.42 -3.78
CA VAL A 39 -15.29 -17.12 -4.66
C VAL A 39 -14.83 -17.22 -6.12
N ALA A 40 -13.67 -16.66 -6.47
CA ALA A 40 -13.18 -16.60 -7.85
C ALA A 40 -12.77 -17.98 -8.42
N GLY A 41 -12.67 -19.00 -7.57
CA GLY A 41 -12.22 -20.33 -7.96
C GLY A 41 -10.74 -20.35 -8.36
N PRO A 42 -10.27 -21.44 -8.99
CA PRO A 42 -8.86 -21.62 -9.26
C PRO A 42 -8.44 -20.93 -10.56
N GLN A 43 -8.08 -19.64 -10.47
CA GLN A 43 -7.61 -18.83 -11.61
C GLN A 43 -6.08 -18.81 -11.71
N ASP A 44 -5.58 -18.83 -12.95
CA ASP A 44 -4.16 -18.65 -13.28
C ASP A 44 -3.85 -17.16 -13.56
N ALA A 45 -4.82 -16.46 -14.15
CA ALA A 45 -4.76 -15.03 -14.46
C ALA A 45 -6.03 -14.29 -14.02
N ILE A 46 -5.89 -13.03 -13.62
CA ILE A 46 -7.04 -12.13 -13.39
C ILE A 46 -6.79 -10.82 -14.12
N ASP A 47 -7.79 -10.39 -14.88
CA ASP A 47 -7.77 -9.13 -15.60
C ASP A 47 -8.67 -8.08 -14.94
N PHE A 48 -8.05 -7.08 -14.34
CA PHE A 48 -8.67 -5.92 -13.73
C PHE A 48 -8.51 -4.64 -14.57
N THR A 49 -8.18 -4.75 -15.84
CA THR A 49 -7.95 -3.58 -16.71
C THR A 49 -9.19 -2.67 -16.78
N ASP A 50 -9.00 -1.35 -16.87
CA ASP A 50 -10.11 -0.37 -16.93
C ASP A 50 -11.01 -0.35 -15.69
N ASN A 51 -10.40 -0.31 -14.50
CA ASN A 51 -11.12 -0.14 -13.23
C ASN A 51 -10.61 1.08 -12.45
N ASP A 52 -11.13 1.29 -11.24
CA ASP A 52 -10.80 2.43 -10.39
C ASP A 52 -10.01 1.99 -9.13
N ILE A 53 -9.28 0.87 -9.21
CA ILE A 53 -8.60 0.25 -8.07
C ILE A 53 -7.48 1.16 -7.59
N GLN A 54 -7.50 1.52 -6.30
CA GLN A 54 -6.51 2.41 -5.68
C GLN A 54 -5.41 1.68 -4.91
N VAL A 55 -5.74 0.52 -4.34
CA VAL A 55 -4.83 -0.28 -3.51
C VAL A 55 -4.75 -1.68 -4.07
N LEU A 56 -3.55 -2.11 -4.43
CA LEU A 56 -3.29 -3.49 -4.85
C LEU A 56 -3.04 -4.34 -3.61
N GLY A 57 -4.03 -5.17 -3.26
CA GLY A 57 -4.06 -5.93 -2.02
C GLY A 57 -5.30 -6.80 -1.90
N ASN A 58 -5.58 -7.26 -0.68
CA ASN A 58 -6.83 -7.99 -0.32
C ASN A 58 -7.06 -9.29 -1.11
N PHE A 59 -6.00 -9.97 -1.52
CA PHE A 59 -6.10 -11.31 -2.09
C PHE A 59 -6.19 -12.35 -0.98
N PRO A 60 -7.05 -13.38 -1.10
CA PRO A 60 -6.90 -14.60 -0.31
C PRO A 60 -5.64 -15.34 -0.75
N LEU A 61 -5.20 -16.33 0.04
CA LEU A 61 -4.10 -17.21 -0.36
C LEU A 61 -4.45 -17.93 -1.68
N SER A 62 -3.82 -17.48 -2.76
CA SER A 62 -4.11 -17.85 -4.15
C SER A 62 -2.81 -18.26 -4.86
N PRO A 63 -2.24 -19.43 -4.53
CA PRO A 63 -0.95 -19.86 -5.05
C PRO A 63 -0.97 -20.18 -6.55
N ARG A 64 -2.16 -20.25 -7.17
CA ARG A 64 -2.32 -20.54 -8.59
C ARG A 64 -2.16 -19.30 -9.49
N ILE A 65 -2.41 -18.11 -8.95
CA ILE A 65 -2.31 -16.86 -9.71
C ILE A 65 -0.85 -16.62 -10.11
N GLN A 66 -0.62 -16.50 -11.42
CA GLN A 66 0.68 -16.22 -12.03
C GLN A 66 0.68 -14.89 -12.79
N THR A 67 -0.48 -14.43 -13.26
CA THR A 67 -0.61 -13.21 -14.06
C THR A 67 -1.67 -12.28 -13.46
N LEU A 68 -1.30 -11.01 -13.25
CA LEU A 68 -2.24 -9.95 -12.89
C LEU A 68 -2.14 -8.79 -13.88
N LEU A 69 -3.28 -8.45 -14.48
CA LEU A 69 -3.42 -7.33 -15.40
C LEU A 69 -4.20 -6.22 -14.70
N LEU A 70 -3.55 -5.11 -14.40
CA LEU A 70 -4.11 -3.95 -13.70
C LEU A 70 -3.89 -2.66 -14.49
N ALA A 71 -3.85 -2.75 -15.83
CA ALA A 71 -3.64 -1.57 -16.65
C ALA A 71 -4.82 -0.58 -16.49
N ARG A 72 -4.55 0.72 -16.63
CA ARG A 72 -5.57 1.79 -16.58
C ARG A 72 -6.43 1.70 -15.30
N ASN A 73 -5.75 1.76 -14.16
CA ASN A 73 -6.35 1.83 -12.82
C ASN A 73 -5.80 3.06 -12.07
N ARG A 74 -6.05 3.15 -10.77
CA ARG A 74 -5.59 4.26 -9.92
C ARG A 74 -4.67 3.77 -8.81
N VAL A 75 -3.95 2.68 -9.03
CA VAL A 75 -3.15 2.03 -7.99
C VAL A 75 -2.05 2.99 -7.55
N ALA A 76 -2.11 3.42 -6.29
CA ALA A 76 -1.12 4.27 -5.66
C ALA A 76 -0.38 3.54 -4.52
N THR A 77 -0.92 2.42 -4.04
CA THR A 77 -0.34 1.65 -2.92
C THR A 77 -0.41 0.16 -3.18
N ILE A 78 0.67 -0.55 -2.84
CA ILE A 78 0.75 -2.02 -2.90
C ILE A 78 0.89 -2.53 -1.47
N LEU A 79 0.00 -3.43 -1.05
CA LEU A 79 0.02 -3.95 0.32
C LEU A 79 1.23 -4.88 0.55
N PRO A 80 1.97 -4.74 1.67
CA PRO A 80 3.13 -5.59 1.99
C PRO A 80 2.80 -7.08 2.17
N THR A 81 1.53 -7.42 2.38
CA THR A 81 1.02 -8.80 2.54
C THR A 81 0.79 -9.51 1.22
N LEU A 82 0.73 -8.78 0.10
CA LEU A 82 0.40 -9.32 -1.22
C LEU A 82 1.34 -10.45 -1.68
N PRO A 83 2.68 -10.37 -1.50
CA PRO A 83 3.59 -11.47 -1.86
C PRO A 83 3.27 -12.79 -1.16
N ASN A 84 2.72 -12.74 0.06
CA ASN A 84 2.32 -13.93 0.81
C ASN A 84 0.99 -14.49 0.30
N ALA A 85 0.08 -13.63 -0.18
CA ALA A 85 -1.22 -14.04 -0.70
C ALA A 85 -1.10 -14.69 -2.09
N ILE A 86 -0.22 -14.18 -2.95
CA ILE A 86 -0.02 -14.66 -4.33
C ILE A 86 1.46 -14.98 -4.61
N PRO A 87 2.03 -16.00 -3.94
CA PRO A 87 3.48 -16.25 -3.92
C PRO A 87 4.08 -16.66 -5.26
N ASN A 88 3.25 -17.11 -6.21
CA ASN A 88 3.70 -17.59 -7.51
C ASN A 88 3.50 -16.57 -8.65
N LEU A 89 3.23 -15.30 -8.32
CA LEU A 89 3.07 -14.24 -9.32
C LEU A 89 4.34 -14.09 -10.17
N LYS A 90 4.18 -14.17 -11.49
CA LYS A 90 5.25 -14.05 -12.50
C LYS A 90 5.13 -12.80 -13.34
N ASN A 91 3.89 -12.41 -13.66
CA ASN A 91 3.58 -11.30 -14.57
C ASN A 91 2.68 -10.29 -13.85
N LEU A 92 3.16 -9.05 -13.73
CA LEU A 92 2.40 -7.96 -13.13
C LEU A 92 2.40 -6.75 -14.08
N VAL A 93 1.21 -6.42 -14.59
CA VAL A 93 1.01 -5.26 -15.46
C VAL A 93 0.31 -4.17 -14.67
N LEU A 94 1.03 -3.08 -14.39
CA LEU A 94 0.56 -1.90 -13.68
C LEU A 94 0.64 -0.64 -14.58
N ALA A 95 0.55 -0.82 -15.90
CA ALA A 95 0.61 0.30 -16.85
C ALA A 95 -0.51 1.34 -16.58
N SER A 96 -0.18 2.62 -16.70
CA SER A 96 -1.13 3.73 -16.50
C SER A 96 -1.83 3.67 -15.13
N ASN A 97 -1.04 3.70 -14.05
CA ASN A 97 -1.50 3.77 -12.66
C ASN A 97 -0.92 5.03 -11.96
N GLN A 98 -1.04 5.12 -10.63
CA GLN A 98 -0.68 6.29 -9.83
C GLN A 98 0.47 6.05 -8.85
N LEU A 99 1.35 5.07 -9.13
CA LEU A 99 2.55 4.85 -8.32
C LEU A 99 3.50 6.04 -8.50
N ALA A 100 3.75 6.75 -7.40
CA ALA A 100 4.44 8.02 -7.43
C ALA A 100 5.89 7.91 -6.96
N GLU A 101 6.15 7.19 -5.87
CA GLU A 101 7.47 7.15 -5.25
C GLU A 101 8.22 5.85 -5.53
N LEU A 102 9.55 5.95 -5.60
CA LEU A 102 10.41 4.79 -5.78
C LEU A 102 10.29 3.81 -4.60
N SER A 103 10.09 4.32 -3.38
CA SER A 103 9.85 3.53 -2.18
C SER A 103 8.59 2.65 -2.28
N ASP A 104 7.56 3.09 -3.02
CA ASP A 104 6.30 2.36 -3.14
C ASP A 104 6.51 1.02 -3.86
N LEU A 105 7.58 0.91 -4.64
CA LEU A 105 7.95 -0.28 -5.40
C LEU A 105 8.72 -1.31 -4.54
N ASP A 106 9.14 -0.98 -3.33
CA ASP A 106 9.96 -1.87 -2.48
C ASP A 106 9.27 -3.19 -2.15
N VAL A 107 7.93 -3.17 -2.08
CA VAL A 107 7.11 -4.36 -1.84
C VAL A 107 7.26 -5.37 -2.98
N LEU A 108 7.48 -4.90 -4.22
CA LEU A 108 7.61 -5.76 -5.40
C LEU A 108 8.86 -6.67 -5.31
N GLY A 109 9.89 -6.23 -4.59
CA GLY A 109 11.11 -7.03 -4.37
C GLY A 109 10.89 -8.30 -3.56
N LYS A 110 9.76 -8.42 -2.85
CA LYS A 110 9.41 -9.60 -2.05
C LYS A 110 8.82 -10.74 -2.89
N PHE A 111 8.45 -10.49 -4.15
CA PHE A 111 7.95 -11.54 -5.04
C PHE A 111 9.11 -12.38 -5.59
N VAL A 112 9.25 -13.58 -5.04
CA VAL A 112 10.33 -14.53 -5.38
C VAL A 112 10.25 -15.06 -6.81
N ARG A 113 9.11 -14.91 -7.49
CA ARG A 113 8.85 -15.42 -8.84
C ARG A 113 8.52 -14.36 -9.89
N LEU A 114 8.49 -13.08 -9.51
CA LEU A 114 8.14 -12.00 -10.42
C LEU A 114 9.22 -11.84 -11.49
N THR A 115 8.86 -12.01 -12.76
CA THR A 115 9.80 -11.98 -13.90
C THR A 115 9.45 -10.90 -14.92
N HIS A 116 8.16 -10.60 -15.11
CA HIS A 116 7.68 -9.55 -16.00
C HIS A 116 6.95 -8.49 -15.18
N LEU A 117 7.44 -7.26 -15.26
CA LEU A 117 6.87 -6.11 -14.57
C LEU A 117 6.69 -4.98 -15.58
N VAL A 118 5.50 -4.38 -15.61
CA VAL A 118 5.21 -3.20 -16.42
C VAL A 118 4.68 -2.12 -15.51
N LEU A 119 5.37 -0.98 -15.46
CA LEU A 119 5.05 0.21 -14.69
C LEU A 119 4.96 1.45 -15.59
N ALA A 120 5.05 1.29 -16.91
CA ALA A 120 4.85 2.33 -17.92
C ALA A 120 3.67 3.25 -17.59
N ASP A 121 3.81 4.53 -17.88
CA ASP A 121 2.80 5.56 -17.63
C ASP A 121 2.39 5.75 -16.16
N ASN A 122 3.25 5.36 -15.20
CA ASN A 122 3.14 5.79 -13.81
C ASN A 122 4.02 7.02 -13.55
N PRO A 123 3.66 7.94 -12.63
CA PRO A 123 4.51 9.08 -12.27
C PRO A 123 5.94 8.69 -11.85
N VAL A 124 6.11 7.53 -11.19
CA VAL A 124 7.43 7.00 -10.77
C VAL A 124 8.40 6.80 -11.93
N THR A 125 7.91 6.56 -13.16
CA THR A 125 8.76 6.32 -14.34
C THR A 125 9.56 7.55 -14.76
N ARG A 126 9.14 8.76 -14.35
CA ARG A 126 9.82 10.02 -14.64
C ARG A 126 10.92 10.35 -13.63
N LYS A 127 11.08 9.54 -12.59
CA LYS A 127 12.07 9.78 -11.54
C LYS A 127 13.46 9.36 -11.98
N GLU A 128 14.44 10.09 -11.48
CA GLU A 128 15.84 9.76 -11.67
C GLU A 128 16.13 8.35 -11.12
N TYR A 129 16.95 7.61 -11.85
CA TYR A 129 17.33 6.23 -11.53
C TYR A 129 16.19 5.21 -11.44
N TYR A 130 14.95 5.54 -11.85
CA TYR A 130 13.79 4.64 -11.77
C TYR A 130 14.10 3.20 -12.22
N ARG A 131 14.68 3.06 -13.42
CA ARG A 131 14.97 1.75 -14.00
C ARG A 131 15.98 0.96 -13.16
N TYR A 132 17.07 1.60 -12.73
CA TYR A 132 18.08 0.98 -11.88
C TYR A 132 17.52 0.64 -10.50
N TRP A 133 16.66 1.49 -9.95
CA TRP A 133 15.99 1.26 -8.68
C TRP A 133 15.16 -0.03 -8.71
N VAL A 134 14.31 -0.19 -9.73
CA VAL A 134 13.49 -1.40 -9.89
C VAL A 134 14.36 -2.63 -10.08
N VAL A 135 15.42 -2.55 -10.89
CA VAL A 135 16.35 -3.66 -11.12
C VAL A 135 17.07 -4.08 -9.84
N TRP A 136 17.44 -3.12 -8.99
CA TRP A 136 18.09 -3.37 -7.70
C TRP A 136 17.12 -3.93 -6.66
N ARG A 137 15.91 -3.37 -6.55
CA ARG A 137 14.90 -3.80 -5.58
C ARG A 137 14.24 -5.12 -5.95
N CYS A 138 14.09 -5.40 -7.24
CA CYS A 138 13.39 -6.57 -7.77
C CYS A 138 14.36 -7.43 -8.61
N PRO A 139 15.32 -8.13 -7.99
CA PRO A 139 16.38 -8.83 -8.72
C PRO A 139 15.84 -9.96 -9.63
N THR A 140 14.68 -10.53 -9.29
CA THR A 140 14.00 -11.59 -10.05
C THR A 140 13.43 -11.13 -11.40
N VAL A 141 13.17 -9.83 -11.57
CA VAL A 141 12.60 -9.25 -12.79
C VAL A 141 13.58 -9.39 -13.95
N ARG A 142 13.10 -9.96 -15.06
CA ARG A 142 13.85 -10.18 -16.31
C ARG A 142 13.43 -9.22 -17.41
N PHE A 143 12.15 -8.81 -17.40
CA PHE A 143 11.58 -7.86 -18.33
C PHE A 143 10.90 -6.73 -17.56
N LEU A 144 11.36 -5.51 -17.77
CA LEU A 144 10.81 -4.30 -17.18
C LEU A 144 10.38 -3.37 -18.30
N ASP A 145 9.11 -2.97 -18.31
CA ASP A 145 8.50 -2.09 -19.32
C ASP A 145 8.73 -2.61 -20.74
N TYR A 146 8.50 -3.91 -20.93
CA TYR A 146 8.71 -4.65 -22.18
C TYR A 146 10.17 -4.73 -22.66
N GLN A 147 11.12 -4.25 -21.87
CA GLN A 147 12.55 -4.29 -22.18
C GLN A 147 13.27 -5.32 -21.30
N LYS A 148 14.11 -6.15 -21.93
CA LYS A 148 14.96 -7.11 -21.22
C LYS A 148 15.96 -6.37 -20.32
N VAL A 149 16.06 -6.79 -19.06
CA VAL A 149 17.05 -6.30 -18.10
C VAL A 149 18.40 -6.94 -18.44
N LYS A 150 19.43 -6.13 -18.67
CA LYS A 150 20.79 -6.58 -18.96
C LYS A 150 21.65 -6.64 -17.70
N GLN A 151 22.69 -7.46 -17.74
CA GLN A 151 23.63 -7.61 -16.63
C GLN A 151 24.36 -6.30 -16.28
N ALA A 152 24.77 -5.52 -17.30
CA ALA A 152 25.39 -4.21 -17.09
C ALA A 152 24.50 -3.21 -16.33
N GLU A 153 23.17 -3.33 -16.44
CA GLU A 153 22.24 -2.49 -15.68
C GLU A 153 22.19 -2.91 -14.21
N ARG A 154 22.32 -4.22 -13.94
CA ARG A 154 22.37 -4.75 -12.57
C ARG A 154 23.64 -4.30 -11.86
N GLU A 155 24.77 -4.39 -12.54
CA GLU A 155 26.07 -3.94 -11.99
C GLU A 155 26.05 -2.45 -11.64
N LYS A 156 25.57 -1.61 -12.57
CA LYS A 156 25.40 -0.17 -12.31
C LYS A 156 24.43 0.10 -11.16
N ALA A 157 23.34 -0.64 -11.07
CA ALA A 157 22.38 -0.46 -9.98
C ALA A 157 23.00 -0.83 -8.62
N THR A 158 23.82 -1.89 -8.57
CA THR A 158 24.59 -2.24 -7.36
C THR A 158 25.66 -1.20 -7.02
N GLU A 159 26.32 -0.61 -8.02
CA GLU A 159 27.28 0.49 -7.80
C GLU A 159 26.61 1.73 -7.20
N LEU A 160 25.42 2.10 -7.72
CA LEU A 160 24.67 3.27 -7.24
C LEU A 160 24.06 3.06 -5.85
N PHE A 161 23.53 1.87 -5.58
CA PHE A 161 22.67 1.62 -4.41
C PHE A 161 23.28 0.71 -3.35
N GLY A 162 24.42 0.07 -3.63
CA GLY A 162 25.07 -0.87 -2.74
C GLY A 162 24.37 -2.23 -2.71
N THR A 163 24.44 -2.91 -1.58
CA THR A 163 23.75 -4.18 -1.35
C THR A 163 22.45 -3.97 -0.58
N ALA A 164 21.60 -4.99 -0.52
CA ALA A 164 20.36 -4.91 0.26
C ALA A 164 20.60 -4.71 1.76
N GLU A 165 21.72 -5.25 2.27
CA GLU A 165 22.14 -5.18 3.67
C GLU A 165 22.89 -3.88 3.98
N GLU A 166 23.69 -3.39 3.04
CA GLU A 166 24.48 -2.16 3.14
C GLU A 166 24.09 -1.19 2.00
N PRO A 167 22.95 -0.48 2.14
CA PRO A 167 22.52 0.48 1.14
C PRO A 167 23.36 1.76 1.20
N THR A 168 23.64 2.36 0.04
CA THR A 168 24.31 3.67 -0.03
C THR A 168 23.44 4.79 0.57
N GLU A 169 24.05 5.94 0.85
CA GLU A 169 23.33 7.14 1.31
C GLU A 169 22.22 7.56 0.33
N LEU A 170 22.48 7.44 -0.98
CA LEU A 170 21.50 7.70 -2.03
C LEU A 170 20.29 6.76 -1.88
N ALA A 171 20.52 5.45 -1.70
CA ALA A 171 19.46 4.49 -1.51
C ALA A 171 18.65 4.74 -0.24
N SER A 172 19.32 5.11 0.84
CA SER A 172 18.68 5.46 2.12
C SER A 172 17.82 6.72 2.00
N LYS A 173 18.30 7.74 1.28
CA LYS A 173 17.55 8.96 0.99
C LYS A 173 16.29 8.65 0.18
N ILE A 174 16.40 7.85 -0.88
CA ILE A 174 15.25 7.47 -1.72
C ILE A 174 14.21 6.67 -0.91
N LYS A 175 14.64 5.73 -0.06
CA LYS A 175 13.74 4.97 0.84
C LYS A 175 12.99 5.87 1.84
N GLY A 176 13.59 7.00 2.22
CA GLY A 176 12.99 7.96 3.14
C GLY A 176 11.85 8.78 2.52
N ILE A 177 11.82 8.90 1.18
CA ILE A 177 10.76 9.63 0.48
C ILE A 177 9.54 8.72 0.40
N LYS A 178 8.47 9.08 1.10
CA LYS A 178 7.21 8.34 1.09
C LYS A 178 6.14 9.09 0.32
N SER A 179 5.29 8.33 -0.37
CA SER A 179 4.10 8.87 -1.02
C SER A 179 3.11 9.36 0.05
N GLN A 180 2.40 10.45 -0.26
CA GLN A 180 1.29 10.94 0.57
C GLN A 180 0.04 10.11 0.28
N THR A 181 0.09 8.81 0.56
CA THR A 181 -1.07 7.91 0.38
C THR A 181 -1.86 7.77 1.68
N PHE A 182 -3.19 7.81 1.56
CA PHE A 182 -4.13 7.58 2.65
C PHE A 182 -3.83 6.21 3.27
N THR A 183 -3.36 6.16 4.51
CA THR A 183 -3.14 4.90 5.23
C THR A 183 -4.49 4.22 5.46
N VAL A 184 -4.81 3.22 4.64
CA VAL A 184 -5.90 2.29 4.93
C VAL A 184 -5.42 1.39 6.05
N SER A 185 -5.71 1.76 7.30
CA SER A 185 -5.63 0.84 8.43
C SER A 185 -6.51 -0.36 8.09
N THR A 186 -5.93 -1.55 8.06
CA THR A 186 -6.66 -2.81 8.18
C THR A 186 -7.34 -2.82 9.56
N THR A 187 -8.56 -2.29 9.62
CA THR A 187 -9.42 -2.33 10.79
C THR A 187 -10.12 -3.68 10.84
N ASN A 188 -9.62 -4.58 11.68
CA ASN A 188 -10.50 -5.55 12.31
C ASN A 188 -11.36 -4.78 13.32
N GLY A 189 -12.64 -4.62 12.97
CA GLY A 189 -13.75 -4.37 13.89
C GLY A 189 -13.64 -3.14 14.80
N GLU A 190 -14.25 -2.03 14.39
CA GLU A 190 -15.40 -1.44 15.08
C GLU A 190 -15.84 -0.18 14.35
N ALA A 191 -17.15 -0.06 14.17
CA ALA A 191 -17.76 1.08 13.51
C ALA A 191 -17.60 2.34 14.38
N THR A 192 -17.27 3.47 13.75
CA THR A 192 -17.99 4.74 13.91
C THR A 192 -17.40 5.76 12.94
N GLY A 193 -18.27 6.36 12.12
CA GLY A 193 -17.91 7.51 11.32
C GLY A 193 -17.71 8.74 12.20
N GLY A 194 -16.81 9.64 11.80
CA GLY A 194 -16.68 10.93 12.47
C GLY A 194 -15.35 11.62 12.20
N SER A 195 -15.43 12.67 11.38
CA SER A 195 -14.60 13.89 11.35
C SER A 195 -13.09 13.84 11.62
N LYS A 196 -12.35 14.51 10.73
CA LYS A 196 -10.95 14.89 10.91
C LYS A 196 -10.76 15.67 12.22
N MET A 197 -10.24 15.03 13.25
CA MET A 197 -9.66 15.72 14.40
C MET A 197 -8.17 15.45 14.47
N LYS A 198 -7.39 16.54 14.48
CA LYS A 198 -5.94 16.51 14.74
C LYS A 198 -5.73 15.75 16.04
N ARG A 199 -5.13 14.56 15.98
CA ARG A 199 -4.58 13.87 17.17
C ARG A 199 -3.59 14.85 17.82
N LEU A 200 -4.00 15.44 18.93
CA LEU A 200 -3.15 16.27 19.78
C LEU A 200 -1.97 15.39 20.21
N LYS A 201 -0.76 15.73 19.77
CA LYS A 201 0.46 15.05 20.21
C LYS A 201 0.80 15.56 21.60
N LEU A 202 0.24 14.92 22.63
CA LEU A 202 0.59 15.17 24.03
C LEU A 202 1.97 14.58 24.33
N THR A 203 2.78 15.31 25.09
CA THR A 203 4.02 14.81 25.68
C THR A 203 3.72 13.80 26.78
N ASP A 204 4.68 12.94 27.12
CA ASP A 204 4.49 11.90 28.14
C ASP A 204 4.14 12.48 29.53
N LYS A 205 4.66 13.67 29.86
CA LYS A 205 4.34 14.40 31.09
C LYS A 205 2.88 14.89 31.12
N GLU A 206 2.39 15.42 30.01
CA GLU A 206 0.99 15.87 29.90
C GLU A 206 0.01 14.69 29.95
N ARG A 207 0.39 13.55 29.36
CA ARG A 207 -0.40 12.31 29.40
C ARG A 207 -0.53 11.76 30.82
N GLN A 208 0.54 11.77 31.60
CA GLN A 208 0.52 11.34 33.00
C GLN A 208 -0.37 12.25 33.86
N ARG A 209 -0.23 13.58 33.73
CA ARG A 209 -1.08 14.55 34.45
C ARG A 209 -2.56 14.41 34.10
N LEU A 210 -2.87 14.15 32.82
CA LEU A 210 -4.24 13.91 32.36
C LEU A 210 -4.81 12.62 32.97
N GLN A 211 -4.03 11.54 32.98
CA GLN A 211 -4.44 10.27 33.59
C GLN A 211 -4.68 10.40 35.09
N GLU A 212 -3.83 11.15 35.81
CA GLU A 212 -4.04 11.40 37.24
C GLU A 212 -5.31 12.22 37.49
N ARG A 213 -5.61 13.22 36.67
CA ARG A 213 -6.87 13.99 36.79
C ARG A 213 -8.10 13.15 36.53
N ILE A 214 -8.09 12.29 35.51
CA ILE A 214 -9.20 11.36 35.24
C ILE A 214 -9.41 10.43 36.44
N LYS A 215 -8.32 9.92 37.04
CA LYS A 215 -8.40 9.08 38.24
C LYS A 215 -8.90 9.82 39.49
N LYS A 216 -8.67 11.13 39.57
CA LYS A 216 -9.04 11.97 40.72
C LYS A 216 -10.43 12.58 40.59
N ALA A 217 -11.04 12.54 39.41
CA ALA A 217 -12.39 13.03 39.16
C ALA A 217 -13.40 12.23 39.99
N SER A 218 -14.19 12.92 40.82
CA SER A 218 -15.13 12.31 41.77
C SER A 218 -16.58 12.31 41.27
N SER A 219 -16.83 12.89 40.10
CA SER A 219 -18.15 12.97 39.47
C SER A 219 -18.11 12.61 37.98
N LEU A 220 -19.20 11.99 37.52
CA LEU A 220 -19.38 11.62 36.11
C LEU A 220 -19.40 12.85 35.19
N GLU A 221 -19.92 13.97 35.68
CA GLU A 221 -19.95 15.25 34.96
C GLU A 221 -18.55 15.81 34.68
N GLU A 222 -17.61 15.61 35.62
CA GLU A 222 -16.22 16.03 35.47
C GLU A 222 -15.49 15.19 34.42
N ILE A 223 -15.79 13.89 34.34
CA ILE A 223 -15.25 12.98 33.32
C ILE A 223 -15.77 13.37 31.93
N ILE A 224 -17.07 13.59 31.78
CA ILE A 224 -17.70 14.01 30.51
C ILE A 224 -17.11 15.34 30.03
N ARG A 225 -16.84 16.27 30.94
CA ARG A 225 -16.21 17.55 30.61
C ARG A 225 -14.77 17.37 30.12
N LEU A 226 -13.98 16.53 30.77
CA LEU A 226 -12.60 16.23 30.37
C LEU A 226 -12.54 15.53 29.00
N GLU A 227 -13.46 14.59 28.75
CA GLU A 227 -13.60 13.91 27.46
C GLU A 227 -13.98 14.90 26.35
N LYS A 228 -14.93 15.79 26.61
CA LYS A 228 -15.36 16.82 25.66
C LYS A 228 -14.24 17.81 25.33
N GLU A 229 -13.48 18.25 26.32
CA GLU A 229 -12.33 19.15 26.10
C GLU A 229 -11.25 18.46 25.24
N LEU A 230 -10.99 17.17 25.47
CA LEU A 230 -10.05 16.38 24.68
C LEU A 230 -10.55 16.13 23.24
N GLU A 231 -11.85 15.86 23.10
CA GLU A 231 -12.51 15.71 21.80
C GLU A 231 -12.40 17.00 21.00
N GLU A 232 -12.70 18.15 21.61
CA GLU A 232 -12.54 19.50 21.02
C GLU A 232 -11.08 19.89 20.71
N GLY A 233 -10.10 19.03 21.05
CA GLY A 233 -8.68 19.24 20.76
C GLY A 233 -8.02 20.29 21.67
N ARG A 234 -8.62 20.56 22.84
CA ARG A 234 -8.14 21.52 23.83
C ARG A 234 -7.62 20.78 25.06
N LEU A 235 -6.42 21.15 25.52
CA LEU A 235 -5.88 20.64 26.77
C LEU A 235 -6.64 21.25 27.97
N PRO A 236 -7.12 20.42 28.93
CA PRO A 236 -7.74 20.91 30.16
C PRO A 236 -6.82 21.87 30.93
N ALA A 237 -7.38 22.96 31.46
CA ALA A 237 -6.63 24.01 32.15
C ALA A 237 -5.79 23.42 33.32
N GLY A 238 -4.48 23.70 33.37
CA GLY A 238 -3.54 23.16 34.36
C GLY A 238 -2.72 21.93 33.92
N ILE A 239 -2.90 21.44 32.69
CA ILE A 239 -2.05 20.37 32.11
C ILE A 239 -0.93 20.94 31.24
N MET A 240 -1.09 22.16 30.71
CA MET A 240 -0.04 22.90 30.01
C MET A 240 1.17 23.05 30.94
N ALA A 241 2.36 22.70 30.46
CA ALA A 241 3.58 23.10 31.12
C ALA A 241 3.70 24.62 30.98
N ASP A 242 3.65 25.35 32.10
CA ASP A 242 4.33 26.64 32.14
C ASP A 242 5.80 26.31 31.92
N ASP A 243 6.33 26.57 30.72
CA ASP A 243 7.76 26.73 30.50
C ASP A 243 8.18 28.01 31.24
N ALA A 244 8.23 27.92 32.56
CA ALA A 244 8.99 28.85 33.38
C ALA A 244 10.46 28.51 33.16
N MET A 245 11.17 29.46 32.53
CA MET A 245 12.63 29.53 32.54
C MET A 245 13.14 29.24 33.96
N GLU A 246 13.93 28.19 34.12
CA GLU A 246 14.92 28.10 35.19
C GLU A 246 16.29 28.08 34.51
N GLU A 247 17.01 29.20 34.70
CA GLU A 247 18.47 29.32 34.54
C GLU A 247 19.22 28.37 35.48
#